data_AF-A0A3P6GHE4-F1
#
_entry.id   AF-A0A3P6GHE4-F1
#
_cell.length_a   1.000
_cell.length_b   1.000
_cell.length_c   1.000
_cell.angle_alpha   90.00
_cell.angle_beta   90.00
_cell.angle_gamma   90.00
#
_symmetry.space_group_name_H-M   'P 1'
#
loop_
_entity.id
_entity.type
_entity.pdbx_description
1 polymer ?
#
loop_
_entity_poly.entity_id
_entity_poly.type
_entity_poly.pdbx_seq_one_letter_code
_entity_poly.pdbx_strand_id
1 'polypeptide(L)'
;MKRGDEIEVSSDEEGLKGCWFRAILEDPLPKSGNKKLNVSLLANDGSSTTTQKTTYRRFLRPIPPESLFTAAVEFEEGCVVEASRGGGWWTGAVVKKINDEEVWLYFDSRPNLLQFKTGQLRQHFDWVKQEWVFVSKKSTFRCGTMVEVKVDVWVPSVIVKEMVNRKSFVVKSLKYLSWNDGEESKPNRTVGLSSIRLTPPTVSVKSSFGLMESVEVFIDPGWRPGTVTSILCVQNTNEVNAACMQQVLEEHS
;
A
#
# COMPACT_ATOMS: atom_id res chain seq x y z
N MET A 1 -15.21 -28.64 2.53
CA MET A 1 -15.80 -27.82 3.59
C MET A 1 -16.95 -28.58 4.25
N LYS A 2 -16.75 -28.99 5.49
CA LYS A 2 -17.70 -29.63 6.40
C LYS A 2 -17.56 -28.99 7.79
N ARG A 3 -18.49 -29.28 8.70
CA ARG A 3 -18.41 -28.83 10.09
C ARG A 3 -17.06 -29.24 10.70
N GLY A 4 -16.43 -28.31 11.41
CA GLY A 4 -15.11 -28.48 12.04
C GLY A 4 -13.92 -28.15 11.13
N ASP A 5 -14.13 -27.92 9.83
CA ASP A 5 -13.03 -27.49 8.95
C ASP A 5 -12.61 -26.05 9.28
N GLU A 6 -11.29 -25.79 9.22
CA GLU A 6 -10.76 -24.44 9.14
C GLU A 6 -11.07 -23.85 7.75
N ILE A 7 -11.55 -22.62 7.74
CA ILE A 7 -12.04 -21.89 6.57
C ILE A 7 -11.59 -20.43 6.65
N GLU A 8 -11.73 -19.71 5.53
CA GLU A 8 -11.65 -18.26 5.53
C GLU A 8 -13.05 -17.65 5.35
N VAL A 9 -13.31 -16.60 6.13
CA VAL A 9 -14.59 -15.88 6.19
C VAL A 9 -14.36 -14.43 5.81
N SER A 10 -15.20 -13.93 4.90
CA SER A 10 -15.26 -12.50 4.57
C SER A 10 -16.54 -11.84 5.09
N SER A 11 -16.60 -10.52 4.96
CA SER A 11 -17.77 -9.71 5.31
C SER A 11 -17.95 -8.58 4.30
N ASP A 12 -19.19 -8.14 4.10
CA ASP A 12 -19.54 -6.92 3.38
C ASP A 12 -19.68 -5.70 4.31
N GLU A 13 -19.46 -5.89 5.61
CA GLU A 13 -19.40 -4.80 6.60
C GLU A 13 -18.35 -3.75 6.19
N GLU A 14 -18.73 -2.48 6.38
CA GLU A 14 -17.85 -1.35 6.08
C GLU A 14 -16.53 -1.48 6.85
N GLY A 15 -15.43 -1.30 6.14
CA GLY A 15 -14.09 -1.48 6.71
C GLY A 15 -13.61 -2.93 6.80
N LEU A 16 -14.42 -3.95 6.52
CA LEU A 16 -14.00 -5.36 6.42
C LEU A 16 -14.11 -5.95 5.02
N LYS A 17 -14.78 -5.23 4.10
CA LYS A 17 -14.91 -5.63 2.71
C LYS A 17 -13.56 -5.93 2.06
N GLY A 18 -13.48 -7.10 1.42
CA GLY A 18 -12.26 -7.57 0.74
C GLY A 18 -11.21 -8.21 1.66
N CYS A 19 -11.53 -8.40 2.95
CA CYS A 19 -10.69 -9.15 3.89
C CYS A 19 -11.23 -10.56 4.12
N TRP A 20 -10.31 -11.50 4.32
CA TRP A 20 -10.58 -12.89 4.65
C TRP A 20 -9.91 -13.27 5.98
N PHE A 21 -10.70 -13.63 6.98
CA PHE A 21 -10.23 -14.04 8.31
C PHE A 21 -10.35 -15.54 8.50
N ARG A 22 -9.39 -16.15 9.20
CA ARG A 22 -9.45 -17.58 9.53
C ARG A 22 -10.55 -17.86 10.55
N ALA A 23 -11.26 -18.96 10.37
CA ALA A 23 -12.35 -19.36 11.25
C ALA A 23 -12.57 -20.87 11.22
N ILE A 24 -13.30 -21.39 12.20
CA ILE A 24 -13.84 -22.75 12.20
C ILE A 24 -15.31 -22.73 11.80
N LEU A 25 -15.70 -23.63 10.90
CA LEU A 25 -17.11 -23.79 10.50
C LEU A 25 -17.87 -24.62 11.55
N GLU A 26 -18.80 -23.99 12.28
CA GLU A 26 -19.55 -24.66 13.36
C GLU A 26 -20.80 -25.40 12.86
N ASP A 27 -21.40 -24.92 11.77
CA ASP A 27 -22.61 -25.50 11.20
C ASP A 27 -22.31 -26.38 9.98
N PRO A 28 -23.07 -27.46 9.76
CA PRO A 28 -23.01 -28.19 8.48
C PRO A 28 -23.45 -27.28 7.33
N LEU A 29 -22.78 -27.40 6.18
CA LEU A 29 -23.12 -26.57 5.03
C LEU A 29 -24.55 -26.87 4.55
N PRO A 30 -25.36 -25.82 4.35
CA PRO A 30 -26.74 -25.99 3.92
C PRO A 30 -26.77 -26.32 2.43
N LYS A 31 -27.82 -27.05 2.01
CA LYS A 31 -28.12 -27.25 0.58
C LYS A 31 -28.54 -25.94 -0.12
N SER A 32 -29.02 -24.96 0.63
CA SER A 32 -29.48 -23.63 0.17
C SER A 32 -28.56 -22.52 0.73
N GLY A 33 -28.19 -21.54 -0.10
CA GLY A 33 -27.21 -20.50 0.23
C GLY A 33 -27.69 -19.37 1.15
N ASN A 34 -28.98 -19.28 1.46
CA ASN A 34 -29.57 -18.16 2.22
C ASN A 34 -29.67 -18.40 3.73
N LYS A 35 -29.24 -19.56 4.23
CA LYS A 35 -29.21 -19.84 5.66
C LYS A 35 -27.98 -19.18 6.31
N LYS A 36 -28.19 -18.53 7.45
CA LYS A 36 -27.09 -18.08 8.31
C LYS A 36 -26.34 -19.29 8.90
N LEU A 37 -25.03 -19.16 9.01
CA LEU A 37 -24.12 -20.17 9.53
C LEU A 37 -23.30 -19.59 10.67
N ASN A 38 -23.14 -20.37 11.72
CA ASN A 38 -22.24 -20.07 12.81
C ASN A 38 -20.81 -20.41 12.41
N VAL A 39 -19.89 -19.48 12.73
CA VAL A 39 -18.46 -19.65 12.58
C VAL A 39 -17.75 -19.10 13.81
N SER A 40 -16.60 -19.68 14.13
CA SER A 40 -15.73 -19.25 15.23
C SER A 40 -14.49 -18.59 14.64
N LEU A 41 -14.44 -17.26 14.62
CA LEU A 41 -13.28 -16.51 14.14
C LEU A 41 -12.08 -16.78 15.03
N LEU A 42 -10.93 -17.09 14.44
CA LEU A 42 -9.68 -17.36 15.15
C LEU A 42 -8.96 -16.05 15.48
N ALA A 43 -8.40 -15.96 16.69
CA ALA A 43 -7.57 -14.83 17.07
C ALA A 43 -6.26 -14.79 16.27
N ASN A 44 -5.74 -13.58 16.04
CA ASN A 44 -4.48 -13.37 15.31
C ASN A 44 -3.23 -13.61 16.18
N ASP A 45 -3.39 -13.67 17.51
CA ASP A 45 -2.28 -13.78 18.47
C ASP A 45 -1.76 -15.21 18.66
N GLY A 46 -2.26 -16.16 17.87
CA GLY A 46 -1.92 -17.58 18.00
C GLY A 46 -2.55 -18.25 19.23
N SER A 47 -3.40 -17.54 19.99
CA SER A 47 -4.19 -18.15 21.05
C SER A 47 -5.33 -18.99 20.46
N SER A 48 -5.81 -19.96 21.25
CA SER A 48 -7.02 -20.74 20.91
C SER A 48 -8.32 -19.95 21.13
N THR A 49 -8.24 -18.65 21.39
CA THR A 49 -9.41 -17.79 21.58
C THR A 49 -10.19 -17.68 20.28
N THR A 50 -11.51 -17.89 20.37
CA THR A 50 -12.40 -17.71 19.24
C THR A 50 -13.53 -16.74 19.55
N THR A 51 -14.00 -16.02 18.52
CA THR A 51 -15.19 -15.17 18.61
C THR A 51 -16.28 -15.74 17.71
N GLN A 52 -17.42 -16.08 18.30
CA GLN A 52 -18.57 -16.56 17.53
C GLN A 52 -19.16 -15.43 16.68
N LYS A 53 -19.44 -15.74 15.42
CA LYS A 53 -20.09 -14.86 14.44
C LYS A 53 -21.08 -15.66 13.61
N THR A 54 -22.03 -14.94 13.01
CA THR A 54 -22.92 -15.50 11.99
C THR A 54 -22.58 -14.93 10.64
N THR A 55 -22.60 -15.77 9.60
CA THR A 55 -22.32 -15.38 8.22
C THR A 55 -23.16 -16.18 7.24
N TYR A 56 -22.93 -16.02 5.94
CA TYR A 56 -23.62 -16.75 4.87
C TYR A 56 -22.61 -17.53 4.04
N ARG A 57 -23.06 -18.63 3.41
CA ARG A 57 -22.22 -19.50 2.57
C ARG A 57 -21.39 -18.74 1.53
N ARG A 58 -21.92 -17.66 0.95
CA ARG A 58 -21.24 -16.84 -0.07
C ARG A 58 -19.97 -16.12 0.44
N PHE A 59 -19.84 -15.96 1.75
CA PHE A 59 -18.70 -15.34 2.40
C PHE A 59 -17.71 -16.37 2.95
N LEU A 60 -17.89 -17.64 2.60
CA LEU A 60 -17.03 -18.73 3.05
C LEU A 60 -16.22 -19.27 1.89
N ARG A 61 -14.94 -19.53 2.14
CA ARG A 61 -14.08 -20.34 1.28
C ARG A 61 -13.21 -21.27 2.14
N PRO A 62 -12.75 -22.42 1.62
CA PRO A 62 -11.75 -23.21 2.34
C PRO A 62 -10.46 -22.39 2.50
N ILE A 63 -9.53 -22.86 3.33
CA ILE A 63 -8.16 -22.33 3.28
C ILE A 63 -7.57 -22.63 1.89
N PRO A 64 -7.02 -21.64 1.16
CA PRO A 64 -6.31 -21.91 -0.08
C PRO A 64 -5.16 -22.90 0.16
N PRO A 65 -5.06 -24.01 -0.60
CA PRO A 65 -3.94 -24.92 -0.52
C PRO A 65 -2.62 -24.22 -0.84
N GLU A 66 -1.56 -24.59 -0.11
CA GLU A 66 -0.22 -24.01 -0.31
C GLU A 66 0.32 -24.26 -1.72
N SER A 67 -0.05 -25.39 -2.34
CA SER A 67 0.32 -25.74 -3.72
C SER A 67 -0.19 -24.76 -4.79
N LEU A 68 -1.13 -23.89 -4.46
CA LEU A 68 -1.57 -22.81 -5.36
C LEU A 68 -0.53 -21.70 -5.49
N PHE A 69 0.27 -21.48 -4.45
CA PHE A 69 1.19 -20.36 -4.37
C PHE A 69 2.55 -20.78 -4.93
N THR A 70 2.87 -20.32 -6.14
CA THR A 70 4.13 -20.65 -6.80
C THR A 70 5.13 -19.51 -6.64
N ALA A 71 6.34 -19.81 -6.15
CA ALA A 71 7.41 -18.83 -5.97
C ALA A 71 7.86 -18.14 -7.27
N ALA A 72 7.56 -18.73 -8.44
CA ALA A 72 7.88 -18.19 -9.75
C ALA A 72 6.97 -17.01 -10.17
N VAL A 73 5.85 -16.77 -9.48
CA VAL A 73 4.96 -15.66 -9.82
C VAL A 73 5.38 -14.41 -9.06
N GLU A 74 6.00 -13.48 -9.77
CA GLU A 74 6.41 -12.20 -9.23
C GLU A 74 5.18 -11.29 -8.97
N PHE A 75 5.26 -10.48 -7.91
CA PHE A 75 4.25 -9.48 -7.56
C PHE A 75 4.43 -8.21 -8.41
N GLU A 76 4.15 -8.35 -9.70
CA GLU A 76 4.28 -7.29 -10.69
C GLU A 76 3.24 -6.16 -10.54
N GLU A 77 3.58 -4.98 -11.04
CA GLU A 77 2.67 -3.83 -11.02
C GLU A 77 1.36 -4.12 -11.77
N GLY A 78 0.25 -3.75 -11.12
CA GLY A 78 -1.11 -4.02 -11.57
C GLY A 78 -1.68 -5.36 -11.10
N CYS A 79 -0.88 -6.30 -10.59
CA CYS A 79 -1.38 -7.59 -10.10
C CYS A 79 -2.29 -7.40 -8.87
N VAL A 80 -3.42 -8.12 -8.84
CA VAL A 80 -4.25 -8.24 -7.64
C VAL A 80 -3.67 -9.34 -6.74
N VAL A 81 -3.48 -9.01 -5.48
CA VAL A 81 -2.85 -9.86 -4.46
C VAL A 81 -3.65 -9.81 -3.17
N GLU A 82 -3.34 -10.71 -2.24
CA GLU A 82 -3.85 -10.65 -0.87
C GLU A 82 -2.69 -10.41 0.11
N ALA A 83 -2.83 -9.43 0.98
CA ALA A 83 -1.81 -9.04 1.95
C ALA A 83 -2.24 -9.42 3.37
N SER A 84 -1.36 -10.11 4.10
CA SER A 84 -1.62 -10.50 5.49
C SER A 84 -1.47 -9.30 6.41
N ARG A 85 -2.53 -8.95 7.14
CA ARG A 85 -2.52 -7.89 8.17
C ARG A 85 -3.67 -8.03 9.16
N GLY A 86 -3.37 -7.87 10.44
CA GLY A 86 -4.38 -7.83 11.50
C GLY A 86 -5.23 -9.10 11.59
N GLY A 87 -4.64 -10.27 11.30
CA GLY A 87 -5.32 -11.57 11.32
C GLY A 87 -6.11 -11.94 10.09
N GLY A 88 -6.08 -11.10 9.05
CA GLY A 88 -6.78 -11.38 7.80
C GLY A 88 -5.94 -11.11 6.56
N TRP A 89 -6.41 -11.64 5.44
CA TRP A 89 -5.87 -11.46 4.11
C TRP A 89 -6.67 -10.39 3.36
N TRP A 90 -6.04 -9.25 3.12
CA TRP A 90 -6.66 -8.08 2.49
C TRP A 90 -6.39 -8.07 0.99
N THR A 91 -7.46 -8.06 0.19
CA THR A 91 -7.34 -7.95 -1.27
C THR A 91 -6.88 -6.55 -1.66
N GLY A 92 -5.77 -6.45 -2.39
CA GLY A 92 -5.19 -5.20 -2.87
C GLY A 92 -4.57 -5.35 -4.26
N ALA A 93 -4.15 -4.23 -4.84
CA ALA A 93 -3.46 -4.19 -6.12
C ALA A 93 -2.03 -3.65 -5.95
N VAL A 94 -1.06 -4.31 -6.57
CA VAL A 94 0.32 -3.82 -6.63
C VAL A 94 0.34 -2.54 -7.47
N VAL A 95 0.77 -1.45 -6.86
CA VAL A 95 0.88 -0.14 -7.51
C VAL A 95 2.30 0.12 -7.98
N LYS A 96 3.28 -0.28 -7.17
CA LYS A 96 4.69 -0.07 -7.45
C LYS A 96 5.55 -1.16 -6.83
N LYS A 97 6.49 -1.70 -7.59
CA LYS A 97 7.58 -2.53 -7.05
C LYS A 97 8.69 -1.59 -6.58
N ILE A 98 9.07 -1.66 -5.29
CA ILE A 98 10.14 -0.81 -4.73
C ILE A 98 11.48 -1.50 -4.95
N ASN A 99 11.54 -2.78 -4.60
CA ASN A 99 12.64 -3.71 -4.78
C ASN A 99 12.06 -5.14 -4.81
N ASP A 100 12.91 -6.17 -4.76
CA ASP A 100 12.44 -7.58 -4.81
C ASP A 100 11.72 -8.04 -3.54
N GLU A 101 11.90 -7.34 -2.42
CA GLU A 101 11.31 -7.67 -1.12
C GLU A 101 10.14 -6.78 -0.74
N GLU A 102 9.94 -5.64 -1.40
CA GLU A 102 8.99 -4.61 -0.97
C GLU A 102 8.17 -4.03 -2.13
N VAL A 103 6.87 -3.89 -1.88
CA VAL A 103 5.91 -3.33 -2.84
C VAL A 103 4.95 -2.37 -2.16
N TRP A 104 4.38 -1.45 -2.93
CA TRP A 104 3.22 -0.66 -2.50
C TRP A 104 1.93 -1.29 -2.99
N LEU A 105 0.99 -1.50 -2.07
CA LEU A 105 -0.34 -2.02 -2.34
C LEU A 105 -1.42 -0.98 -2.11
N TYR A 106 -2.35 -0.89 -3.06
CA TYR A 106 -3.59 -0.13 -2.91
C TYR A 106 -4.75 -1.04 -2.53
N PHE A 107 -5.56 -0.59 -1.58
CA PHE A 107 -6.78 -1.26 -1.14
C PHE A 107 -7.99 -0.41 -1.54
N ASP A 108 -8.90 -0.96 -2.35
CA ASP A 108 -10.05 -0.16 -2.86
C ASP A 108 -11.20 -0.04 -1.86
N SER A 109 -11.43 -1.08 -1.03
CA SER A 109 -12.51 -1.07 -0.03
C SER A 109 -12.29 -0.01 1.05
N ARG A 110 -11.03 0.25 1.39
CA ARG A 110 -10.58 1.40 2.18
C ARG A 110 -9.46 2.06 1.40
N PRO A 111 -9.78 3.02 0.50
CA PRO A 111 -8.80 3.68 -0.36
C PRO A 111 -7.57 4.08 0.44
N ASN A 112 -6.51 3.29 0.32
CA ASN A 112 -5.30 3.45 1.12
C ASN A 112 -4.15 2.79 0.37
N LEU A 113 -2.97 3.38 0.47
CA LEU A 113 -1.75 2.88 -0.15
C LEU A 113 -0.72 2.60 0.94
N LEU A 114 -0.20 1.39 1.00
CA LEU A 114 0.70 0.97 2.08
C LEU A 114 1.82 0.10 1.52
N GLN A 115 2.98 0.18 2.16
CA GLN A 115 4.11 -0.69 1.86
C GLN A 115 3.96 -2.04 2.57
N PHE A 116 4.25 -3.12 1.84
CA PHE A 116 4.28 -4.48 2.35
C PHE A 116 5.55 -5.19 1.88
N LYS A 117 6.03 -6.13 2.70
CA LYS A 117 7.04 -7.08 2.25
C LYS A 117 6.40 -8.16 1.39
N THR A 118 7.08 -8.65 0.36
CA THR A 118 6.59 -9.72 -0.52
C THR A 118 6.26 -11.00 0.24
N GLY A 119 7.01 -11.32 1.32
CA GLY A 119 6.70 -12.44 2.22
C GLY A 119 5.40 -12.30 3.02
N GLN A 120 4.76 -11.12 3.03
CA GLN A 120 3.44 -10.89 3.64
C GLN A 120 2.31 -11.03 2.61
N LEU A 121 2.63 -11.34 1.35
CA LEU A 121 1.69 -11.39 0.25
C LEU A 121 1.46 -12.82 -0.22
N ARG A 122 0.28 -13.05 -0.77
CA ARG A 122 -0.03 -14.23 -1.57
C ARG A 122 -0.80 -13.84 -2.82
N GLN A 123 -0.74 -14.69 -3.82
CA GLN A 123 -1.54 -14.53 -5.05
C GLN A 123 -3.03 -14.55 -4.72
N HIS A 124 -3.82 -13.75 -5.43
CA HIS A 124 -5.26 -13.74 -5.24
C HIS A 124 -5.94 -14.82 -6.09
N PHE A 125 -6.80 -15.62 -5.43
CA PHE A 125 -7.62 -16.64 -6.06
C PHE A 125 -9.08 -16.47 -5.64
N ASP A 126 -9.99 -16.61 -6.60
CA ASP A 126 -11.42 -16.66 -6.34
C ASP A 126 -11.83 -18.12 -6.05
N TRP A 127 -12.71 -18.31 -5.06
CA TRP A 127 -13.34 -19.60 -4.80
C TRP A 127 -14.71 -19.65 -5.48
N VAL A 128 -14.78 -20.30 -6.63
CA VAL A 128 -15.97 -20.32 -7.49
C VAL A 128 -16.34 -21.76 -7.81
N LYS A 129 -17.61 -22.13 -7.63
CA LYS A 129 -18.13 -23.48 -7.95
C LYS A 129 -17.30 -24.63 -7.37
N GLN A 130 -16.70 -24.42 -6.20
CA GLN A 130 -15.85 -25.39 -5.49
C GLN A 130 -14.46 -25.59 -6.09
N GLU A 131 -13.98 -24.63 -6.86
CA GLU A 131 -12.63 -24.62 -7.43
C GLU A 131 -11.95 -23.29 -7.13
N TRP A 132 -10.62 -23.35 -6.99
CA TRP A 132 -9.77 -22.17 -6.89
C TRP A 132 -9.40 -21.71 -8.29
N VAL A 133 -9.75 -20.47 -8.61
CA VAL A 133 -9.51 -19.87 -9.92
C VAL A 133 -8.48 -18.77 -9.75
N PHE A 134 -7.34 -18.88 -10.44
CA PHE A 134 -6.33 -17.84 -10.44
C PHE A 134 -6.88 -16.59 -11.13
N VAL A 135 -6.79 -15.45 -10.45
CA VAL A 135 -7.28 -14.18 -10.96
C VAL A 135 -6.07 -13.36 -11.38
N SER A 136 -5.61 -13.54 -12.62
CA SER A 136 -4.54 -12.71 -13.21
C SER A 136 -5.00 -11.30 -13.60
N LYS A 137 -6.15 -10.84 -13.06
CA LYS A 137 -6.70 -9.53 -13.40
C LYS A 137 -5.66 -8.48 -13.05
N LYS A 138 -5.18 -7.78 -14.07
CA LYS A 138 -4.55 -6.49 -13.85
C LYS A 138 -5.65 -5.55 -13.39
N SER A 139 -5.47 -4.97 -12.21
CA SER A 139 -6.37 -3.96 -11.71
C SER A 139 -6.49 -2.85 -12.75
N THR A 140 -7.71 -2.42 -13.07
CA THR A 140 -7.95 -1.27 -13.97
C THR A 140 -7.61 0.05 -13.30
N PHE A 141 -7.19 0.00 -12.05
CA PHE A 141 -6.82 1.13 -11.24
C PHE A 141 -5.53 1.77 -11.77
N ARG A 142 -5.63 3.06 -12.09
CA ARG A 142 -4.53 3.88 -12.60
C ARG A 142 -4.06 4.81 -11.49
N CYS A 143 -3.05 4.39 -10.74
CA CYS A 143 -2.43 5.18 -9.68
C CYS A 143 -0.95 4.79 -9.52
N GLY A 144 -0.20 5.49 -8.67
CA GLY A 144 1.22 5.22 -8.45
C GLY A 144 2.13 6.32 -8.99
N THR A 145 1.55 7.32 -9.65
CA THR A 145 2.29 8.50 -10.13
C THR A 145 2.86 9.26 -8.94
N MET A 146 4.19 9.38 -8.94
CA MET A 146 4.94 10.20 -7.99
C MET A 146 4.72 11.67 -8.31
N VAL A 147 4.30 12.42 -7.30
CA VAL A 147 4.01 13.85 -7.42
C VAL A 147 4.50 14.58 -6.18
N GLU A 148 4.55 15.89 -6.27
CA GLU A 148 4.70 16.76 -5.11
C GLU A 148 3.42 17.55 -4.93
N VAL A 149 2.92 17.57 -3.70
CA VAL A 149 1.65 18.19 -3.35
C VAL A 149 1.93 19.44 -2.54
N LYS A 150 1.36 20.57 -2.95
CA LYS A 150 1.46 21.83 -2.22
C LYS A 150 0.50 21.81 -1.03
N VAL A 151 1.09 21.79 0.17
CA VAL A 151 0.39 22.09 1.42
C VAL A 151 0.84 23.48 1.86
N ASP A 152 1.88 23.56 2.70
CA ASP A 152 2.64 24.78 2.97
C ASP A 152 3.94 24.78 2.16
N VAL A 153 4.59 23.62 2.14
CA VAL A 153 5.74 23.27 1.30
C VAL A 153 5.33 22.24 0.24
N TRP A 154 6.19 21.98 -0.75
CA TRP A 154 5.98 20.89 -1.71
C TRP A 154 6.37 19.57 -1.07
N VAL A 155 5.39 18.67 -0.87
CA VAL A 155 5.59 17.41 -0.16
C VAL A 155 5.52 16.22 -1.13
N PRO A 156 6.58 15.37 -1.21
CA PRO A 156 6.56 14.14 -1.98
C PRO A 156 5.37 13.26 -1.59
N SER A 157 4.59 12.89 -2.59
CA SER A 157 3.34 12.17 -2.48
C SER A 157 3.13 11.26 -3.68
N VAL A 158 2.12 10.40 -3.59
CA VAL A 158 1.71 9.51 -4.66
C VAL A 158 0.21 9.67 -4.90
N ILE A 159 -0.17 9.74 -6.17
CA ILE A 159 -1.58 9.75 -6.55
C ILE A 159 -2.12 8.35 -6.27
N VAL A 160 -3.07 8.30 -5.34
CA VAL A 160 -3.80 7.10 -4.96
C VAL A 160 -5.05 6.97 -5.82
N LYS A 161 -5.80 8.04 -6.10
CA LYS A 161 -7.02 7.90 -6.93
C LYS A 161 -7.29 9.18 -7.68
N GLU A 162 -7.55 9.06 -8.98
CA GLU A 162 -8.13 10.14 -9.76
C GLU A 162 -9.65 10.14 -9.58
N MET A 163 -10.23 11.31 -9.28
CA MET A 163 -11.67 11.46 -9.15
C MET A 163 -12.32 11.62 -10.53
N VAL A 164 -13.61 11.29 -10.66
CA VAL A 164 -14.36 11.25 -11.94
C VAL A 164 -14.23 12.55 -12.76
N ASN A 165 -14.07 13.70 -12.10
CA ASN A 165 -13.94 15.00 -12.75
C ASN A 165 -12.55 15.28 -13.36
N ARG A 166 -11.55 14.39 -13.18
CA ARG A 166 -10.14 14.55 -13.59
C ARG A 166 -9.45 15.84 -13.11
N LYS A 167 -10.05 16.52 -12.14
CA LYS A 167 -9.59 17.80 -11.58
C LYS A 167 -9.19 17.68 -10.12
N SER A 168 -9.62 16.61 -9.45
CA SER A 168 -9.19 16.28 -8.10
C SER A 168 -8.61 14.88 -8.00
N PHE A 169 -7.66 14.75 -7.09
CA PHE A 169 -6.88 13.54 -6.86
C PHE A 169 -6.83 13.26 -5.36
N VAL A 170 -7.01 12.00 -5.00
CA VAL A 170 -6.68 11.48 -3.68
C VAL A 170 -5.19 11.15 -3.71
N VAL A 171 -4.42 11.77 -2.81
CA VAL A 171 -2.97 11.63 -2.71
C VAL A 171 -2.59 11.15 -1.32
N LYS A 172 -1.47 10.44 -1.24
CA LYS A 172 -0.87 10.03 0.03
C LYS A 172 0.59 10.46 0.08
N SER A 173 0.99 11.07 1.20
CA SER A 173 2.36 11.53 1.39
C SER A 173 3.30 10.35 1.63
N LEU A 174 4.50 10.40 1.07
CA LEU A 174 5.49 9.32 1.15
C LEU A 174 5.89 8.97 2.59
N LYS A 175 5.97 9.98 3.47
CA LYS A 175 6.26 9.77 4.90
C LYS A 175 5.22 8.93 5.65
N TYR A 176 4.05 8.70 5.05
CA TYR A 176 2.97 7.90 5.64
C TYR A 176 2.73 6.59 4.88
N LEU A 177 3.67 6.22 3.99
CA LEU A 177 3.66 4.92 3.31
C LEU A 177 4.37 3.85 4.13
N SER A 178 5.36 4.24 4.95
CA SER A 178 6.04 3.34 5.87
C SER A 178 5.06 2.81 6.92
N TRP A 179 5.20 1.53 7.20
CA TRP A 179 4.31 0.78 8.08
C TRP A 179 4.88 0.69 9.48
N ASN A 180 4.15 1.19 10.48
CA ASN A 180 4.38 0.89 11.90
C ASN A 180 3.09 0.26 12.45
N ASP A 181 3.20 -0.93 13.06
CA ASP A 181 2.08 -1.79 13.49
C ASP A 181 1.15 -1.19 14.57
N GLY A 182 1.33 0.08 14.96
CA GLY A 182 0.53 0.78 15.96
C GLY A 182 0.10 2.20 15.60
N GLU A 183 0.47 2.72 14.42
CA GLU A 183 0.09 4.08 14.02
C GLU A 183 -1.11 4.04 13.06
N GLU A 184 -2.18 4.75 13.40
CA GLU A 184 -3.32 4.92 12.51
C GLU A 184 -2.82 5.60 11.23
N SER A 185 -2.93 4.91 10.09
CA SER A 185 -2.38 5.43 8.83
C SER A 185 -3.06 6.77 8.55
N LYS A 186 -2.27 7.86 8.50
CA LYS A 186 -2.82 9.20 8.26
C LYS A 186 -3.70 9.21 7.01
N PRO A 187 -4.87 9.87 7.09
CA PRO A 187 -5.86 9.81 6.03
C PRO A 187 -5.29 10.39 4.73
N ASN A 188 -5.74 9.83 3.61
CA ASN A 188 -5.41 10.41 2.31
C ASN A 188 -5.96 11.83 2.21
N ARG A 189 -5.27 12.68 1.44
CA ARG A 189 -5.74 14.04 1.17
C ARG A 189 -6.37 14.10 -0.20
N THR A 190 -7.47 14.84 -0.35
CA THR A 190 -7.98 15.19 -1.68
C THR A 190 -7.45 16.57 -2.05
N VAL A 191 -6.84 16.68 -3.23
CA VAL A 191 -6.26 17.93 -3.74
C VAL A 191 -6.68 18.18 -5.18
N GLY A 192 -6.70 19.45 -5.59
CA GLY A 192 -6.94 19.84 -6.98
C GLY A 192 -5.67 19.74 -7.82
N LEU A 193 -5.83 19.71 -9.15
CA LEU A 193 -4.71 19.70 -10.10
C LEU A 193 -3.70 20.84 -9.86
N SER A 194 -4.17 22.03 -9.48
CA SER A 194 -3.33 23.20 -9.20
C SER A 194 -2.42 23.03 -7.97
N SER A 195 -2.70 22.06 -7.11
CA SER A 195 -1.90 21.75 -5.92
C SER A 195 -0.92 20.61 -6.15
N ILE A 196 -0.77 20.14 -7.39
CA ILE A 196 0.10 19.04 -7.76
C ILE A 196 1.12 19.55 -8.77
N ARG A 197 2.39 19.19 -8.58
CA ARG A 197 3.39 19.18 -9.65
C ARG A 197 3.97 17.78 -9.80
N LEU A 198 4.35 17.41 -11.01
CA LEU A 198 5.09 16.18 -11.22
C LEU A 198 6.42 16.28 -10.47
N THR A 199 6.88 15.18 -9.87
CA THR A 199 8.26 15.12 -9.38
C THR A 199 9.17 15.47 -10.56
N PRO A 200 10.01 16.51 -10.45
CA PRO A 200 10.91 16.88 -11.53
C PRO A 200 11.65 15.61 -12.00
N PRO A 201 11.61 15.25 -13.30
CA PRO A 201 12.37 14.10 -13.78
C PRO A 201 13.80 14.36 -13.38
N THR A 202 14.41 13.46 -12.59
CA THR A 202 15.75 13.60 -11.97
C THR A 202 16.60 14.57 -12.77
N VAL A 203 16.47 15.86 -12.43
CA VAL A 203 17.05 16.91 -13.25
C VAL A 203 18.52 16.67 -13.04
N SER A 204 19.29 16.50 -14.12
CA SER A 204 20.74 16.36 -14.06
C SER A 204 21.23 17.40 -13.07
N VAL A 205 21.61 16.95 -11.87
CA VAL A 205 21.98 17.87 -10.80
C VAL A 205 23.13 18.64 -11.39
N LYS A 206 22.91 19.95 -11.54
CA LYS A 206 23.91 20.84 -12.12
C LYS A 206 25.22 20.54 -11.39
N SER A 207 26.26 20.18 -12.14
CA SER A 207 27.52 19.70 -11.54
C SER A 207 28.21 20.78 -10.70
N SER A 208 27.74 22.02 -10.78
CA SER A 208 28.13 23.13 -9.91
C SER A 208 26.95 24.08 -9.69
N PHE A 209 26.89 24.64 -8.48
CA PHE A 209 26.01 25.75 -8.13
C PHE A 209 26.84 27.03 -8.01
N GLY A 210 26.24 28.17 -8.32
CA GLY A 210 26.83 29.48 -8.08
C GLY A 210 26.50 30.01 -6.69
N LEU A 211 27.39 30.85 -6.13
CA LEU A 211 27.05 31.64 -4.95
C LEU A 211 25.85 32.55 -5.27
N MET A 212 24.93 32.71 -4.33
CA MET A 212 23.66 33.41 -4.48
C MET A 212 22.67 32.77 -5.47
N GLU A 213 22.94 31.57 -5.99
CA GLU A 213 21.98 30.85 -6.83
C GLU A 213 20.75 30.44 -6.01
N SER A 214 19.56 30.73 -6.53
CA SER A 214 18.30 30.27 -5.94
C SER A 214 18.09 28.78 -6.23
N VAL A 215 17.82 28.01 -5.19
CA VAL A 215 17.66 26.56 -5.24
C VAL A 215 16.41 26.13 -4.48
N GLU A 216 15.93 24.90 -4.72
CA GLU A 216 15.00 24.23 -3.81
C GLU A 216 15.79 23.20 -2.98
N VAL A 217 15.63 23.22 -1.66
CA VAL A 217 16.27 22.27 -0.74
C VAL A 217 15.19 21.42 -0.09
N PHE A 218 15.41 20.11 -0.05
CA PHE A 218 14.52 19.21 0.67
C PHE A 218 14.90 19.19 2.15
N ILE A 219 14.00 19.71 2.99
CA ILE A 219 14.09 19.63 4.45
C ILE A 219 12.81 18.98 4.91
N ASP A 220 12.90 17.83 5.59
CA ASP A 220 11.71 17.07 5.99
C ASP A 220 10.65 18.00 6.61
N PRO A 221 9.40 18.00 6.11
CA PRO A 221 8.82 17.03 5.18
C PRO A 221 8.73 17.47 3.70
N GLY A 222 9.43 18.51 3.25
CA GLY A 222 9.22 19.03 1.89
C GLY A 222 10.26 20.00 1.34
N TRP A 223 10.09 20.37 0.08
CA TRP A 223 10.96 21.31 -0.61
C TRP A 223 10.67 22.76 -0.21
N ARG A 224 11.75 23.50 0.06
CA ARG A 224 11.73 24.90 0.46
C ARG A 224 12.66 25.71 -0.46
N PRO A 225 12.30 26.96 -0.81
CA PRO A 225 13.22 27.84 -1.50
C PRO A 225 14.43 28.15 -0.60
N GLY A 226 15.61 28.19 -1.19
CA GLY A 226 16.86 28.52 -0.53
C GLY A 226 17.78 29.30 -1.46
N THR A 227 18.87 29.82 -0.89
CA THR A 227 19.92 30.51 -1.64
C THR A 227 21.26 29.91 -1.23
N VAL A 228 22.12 29.64 -2.21
CA VAL A 228 23.47 29.12 -1.94
C VAL A 228 24.32 30.23 -1.33
N THR A 229 24.63 30.12 -0.04
CA THR A 229 25.43 31.11 0.70
C THR A 229 26.90 30.75 0.83
N SER A 230 27.25 29.49 0.57
CA SER A 230 28.63 28.99 0.61
C SER A 230 28.76 27.74 -0.25
N ILE A 231 29.93 27.53 -0.84
CA ILE A 231 30.28 26.33 -1.62
C ILE A 231 31.58 25.78 -1.03
N LEU A 232 31.50 24.57 -0.48
CA LEU A 232 32.67 23.87 0.04
C LEU A 232 33.20 22.95 -1.05
N CYS A 233 34.35 23.28 -1.66
CA CYS A 233 35.03 22.37 -2.58
C CYS A 233 35.83 21.35 -1.77
N VAL A 234 35.39 20.09 -1.76
CA VAL A 234 36.24 18.99 -1.29
C VAL A 234 37.12 18.54 -2.46
N GLN A 235 38.40 18.90 -2.44
CA GLN A 235 39.38 18.28 -3.32
C GLN A 235 39.71 16.89 -2.78
N ASN A 236 39.04 15.85 -3.26
CA ASN A 236 39.58 14.51 -3.17
C ASN A 236 39.64 13.91 -4.57
N THR A 237 40.88 13.76 -5.04
CA THR A 237 41.22 12.96 -6.21
C THR A 237 40.98 11.48 -5.89
N ASN A 238 40.24 10.84 -6.78
CA ASN A 238 39.98 9.41 -6.93
C ASN A 238 38.73 8.89 -6.20
N GLU A 239 37.90 8.28 -7.04
CA GLU A 239 36.67 7.53 -6.77
C GLU A 239 35.36 8.33 -6.74
N VAL A 240 34.55 8.02 -7.75
CA VAL A 240 33.16 8.38 -7.92
C VAL A 240 32.38 7.85 -6.71
N ASN A 241 31.93 8.72 -5.81
CA ASN A 241 30.61 8.68 -5.15
C ASN A 241 30.53 9.61 -3.92
N ALA A 242 29.35 10.23 -3.80
CA ALA A 242 28.65 10.60 -2.57
C ALA A 242 29.35 11.46 -1.49
N ALA A 243 28.55 12.38 -0.95
CA ALA A 243 28.74 13.18 0.27
C ALA A 243 29.64 14.42 0.13
N CYS A 244 29.03 15.59 0.27
CA CYS A 244 29.00 16.29 1.56
C CYS A 244 28.47 17.71 1.32
N MET A 245 27.19 17.95 1.58
CA MET A 245 26.71 19.32 1.83
C MET A 245 26.10 19.35 3.21
N GLN A 246 26.96 19.52 4.22
CA GLN A 246 26.54 20.04 5.51
C GLN A 246 26.41 21.55 5.34
N GLN A 247 25.23 22.03 4.94
CA GLN A 247 24.97 23.46 4.82
C GLN A 247 24.13 23.93 6.00
N VAL A 248 24.76 24.68 6.90
CA VAL A 248 24.09 25.53 7.88
C VAL A 248 23.41 26.64 7.07
N LEU A 249 22.09 26.70 7.10
CA LEU A 249 21.30 27.80 6.54
C LEU A 249 20.52 28.43 7.69
N GLU A 250 20.73 29.73 7.92
CA GLU A 250 19.92 30.53 8.84
C GLU A 250 18.54 30.78 8.22
N GLU A 251 17.49 30.53 9.01
CA GLU A 251 16.12 30.93 8.69
C GLU A 251 16.02 32.47 8.72
N HIS A 252 15.61 33.09 7.63
CA HIS A 252 15.08 34.45 7.70
C HIS A 252 13.59 34.35 8.04
N SER A 253 13.26 34.80 9.26
CA SER A 253 11.89 34.96 9.80
C SER A 253 11.02 35.90 8.98
#